data_AF-A0A914KE63-F1
#
_entry.id   AF-A0A914KE63-F1
#
_cell.length_a   1.000
_cell.length_b   1.000
_cell.length_c   1.000
_cell.angle_alpha   90.00
_cell.angle_beta   90.00
_cell.angle_gamma   90.00
#
_symmetry.space_group_name_H-M   'P 1'
#
loop_
_entity.id
_entity.type
_entity.pdbx_description
1 polymer ?
#
loop_
_entity_poly.entity_id
_entity_poly.type
_entity_poly.pdbx_seq_one_letter_code
_entity_poly.pdbx_strand_id
1 'polypeptide(L)'
;MLTFIPRTLVFVRKSSLSTKFEKTVVYTDGACSRNGTPLAAAGYGVYWGDGHEDNVAAPVSGAPTSIRAEYEAVCVALDQARK
;
A
#
# COMPACT_ATOMS: atom_id res chain seq x y z
N MET A 1 -18.40 -0.80 -2.94
CA MET A 1 -17.62 0.29 -2.31
C MET A 1 -16.60 -0.38 -1.41
N LEU A 2 -15.33 -0.38 -1.83
CA LEU A 2 -14.24 -0.93 -1.02
C LEU A 2 -13.87 0.10 0.03
N THR A 3 -14.28 -0.14 1.26
CA THR A 3 -13.91 0.70 2.40
C THR A 3 -12.42 0.50 2.66
N PHE A 4 -11.63 1.56 2.49
CA PHE A 4 -10.23 1.65 2.88
C PHE A 4 -10.13 1.51 4.40
N ILE A 5 -10.04 0.27 4.88
CA ILE A 5 -9.71 -0.01 6.27
C ILE A 5 -8.27 -0.47 6.22
N PRO A 6 -7.29 0.35 6.65
CA PRO A 6 -5.89 0.01 6.50
C PRO A 6 -5.60 -1.26 7.29
N ARG A 7 -5.34 -2.37 6.58
CA ARG A 7 -5.04 -3.67 7.21
C ARG A 7 -3.59 -3.80 7.60
N THR A 8 -2.68 -3.09 6.92
CA THR A 8 -1.25 -3.25 7.09
C THR A 8 -0.57 -1.92 7.37
N LEU A 9 0.17 -1.88 8.49
CA LEU A 9 1.01 -0.76 8.90
C LEU A 9 2.46 -1.08 8.55
N VAL A 10 3.11 -0.23 7.75
CA VAL A 10 4.54 -0.36 7.46
C VAL A 10 5.30 0.78 8.15
N PHE A 11 6.35 0.42 8.90
CA PHE A 11 7.26 1.40 9.49
C PHE A 11 8.48 1.54 8.61
N VAL A 12 8.67 2.74 8.06
CA VAL A 12 9.89 3.07 7.31
C VAL A 12 10.87 3.78 8.22
N ARG A 13 12.12 3.33 8.20
CA ARG A 13 13.23 3.95 8.92
C ARG A 13 14.10 4.71 7.92
N LYS A 14 14.13 6.05 8.00
CA LYS A 14 15.17 6.84 7.33
C LYS A 14 16.37 6.95 8.27
N SER A 15 17.54 6.49 7.83
CA SER A 15 18.79 6.64 8.56
C SER A 15 19.50 7.93 8.14
N SER A 16 19.22 9.02 8.84
CA SER A 16 20.14 10.16 8.87
C SER A 16 21.07 10.02 10.08
N LEU A 17 22.30 10.49 9.98
CA LEU A 17 23.40 10.45 10.96
C LEU A 17 23.12 11.14 12.33
N SER A 18 21.85 11.33 12.71
CA SER A 18 21.41 11.85 13.99
C SER A 18 20.86 10.70 14.85
N THR A 19 21.12 10.73 16.16
CA THR A 19 20.65 9.77 17.18
C THR A 19 19.12 9.69 17.32
N LYS A 20 18.36 10.34 16.43
CA LYS A 20 16.90 10.38 16.39
C LYS A 20 16.38 9.47 15.28
N PHE A 21 15.66 8.41 15.69
CA PHE A 21 15.02 7.49 14.76
C PHE A 21 13.71 8.10 14.27
N GLU A 22 13.76 8.79 13.14
CA GLU A 22 12.54 9.23 12.45
C GLU A 22 11.88 7.99 11.82
N LYS A 23 10.74 7.60 12.39
CA LYS A 23 9.88 6.53 11.87
C LYS A 23 8.72 7.20 11.14
N THR A 24 8.62 6.97 9.85
CA THR A 24 7.43 7.36 9.08
C THR A 24 6.46 6.19 9.05
N VAL A 25 5.20 6.48 9.35
CA VAL A 25 4.11 5.51 9.33
C VAL A 25 3.43 5.59 7.97
N VAL A 26 3.31 4.45 7.28
CA VAL A 26 2.51 4.34 6.05
C VAL A 26 1.50 3.22 6.20
N TYR A 27 0.30 3.46 5.68
CA TYR A 27 -0.81 2.52 5.68
C TYR A 27 -0.98 1.95 4.28
N THR A 28 -1.07 0.63 4.19
CA THR A 28 -1.33 -0.06 2.94
C THR A 28 -2.57 -0.92 3.07
N ASP A 29 -3.34 -1.00 1.98
CA ASP A 29 -4.50 -1.87 1.88
C ASP A 29 -4.61 -2.41 0.46
N GLY A 30 -5.10 -3.62 0.33
CA GLY A 30 -5.25 -4.29 -0.93
C GLY A 30 -6.50 -5.14 -0.92
N ALA A 31 -7.31 -5.02 -1.96
CA ALA A 31 -8.56 -5.74 -1.98
C ALA A 31 -9.03 -6.12 -3.37
N CYS A 32 -9.78 -7.22 -3.42
CA CYS A 32 -10.27 -7.81 -4.64
C CYS A 32 -11.76 -8.07 -4.54
N SER A 33 -12.50 -7.54 -5.50
CA SER A 33 -13.91 -7.86 -5.72
C SER A 33 -14.02 -9.15 -6.53
N ARG A 34 -14.96 -10.03 -6.15
CA ARG A 34 -15.20 -11.33 -6.81
C ARG A 34 -13.93 -12.20 -6.92
N ASN A 35 -13.12 -12.19 -5.86
CA ASN A 35 -11.86 -12.92 -5.80
C ASN A 35 -12.04 -14.42 -6.16
N GLY A 36 -11.12 -14.96 -6.96
CA GLY A 36 -11.16 -16.35 -7.43
C GLY A 36 -12.12 -16.62 -8.60
N THR A 37 -12.74 -15.58 -9.18
CA THR A 37 -13.62 -15.72 -10.34
C THR A 37 -13.01 -15.08 -11.60
N PRO A 38 -13.46 -15.43 -12.82
CA PRO A 38 -13.06 -14.76 -14.05
C PRO A 38 -13.41 -13.27 -14.11
N LEU A 39 -14.32 -12.81 -13.24
CA LEU A 39 -14.75 -11.41 -13.12
C LEU A 39 -14.10 -10.71 -11.93
N ALA A 40 -13.00 -11.27 -11.41
CA ALA A 40 -12.24 -10.68 -10.32
C ALA A 40 -11.62 -9.34 -10.76
N ALA A 41 -11.70 -8.35 -9.87
CA ALA A 41 -11.04 -7.07 -10.06
C ALA A 41 -10.41 -6.64 -8.74
N ALA A 42 -9.11 -6.36 -8.76
CA ALA A 42 -8.32 -6.05 -7.59
C ALA A 42 -7.64 -4.69 -7.72
N GLY A 43 -7.50 -4.00 -6.58
CA GLY A 43 -6.82 -2.73 -6.48
C GLY A 43 -6.10 -2.62 -5.13
N TYR A 44 -5.06 -1.80 -5.11
CA TYR A 44 -4.25 -1.53 -3.94
C TYR A 44 -4.27 -0.04 -3.61
N GLY A 45 -3.92 0.31 -2.38
CA GLY A 45 -3.77 1.66 -1.90
C GLY A 45 -2.61 1.83 -0.92
N VAL A 46 -1.95 2.97 -1.00
CA VAL A 46 -0.91 3.42 -0.08
C VAL A 46 -1.26 4.81 0.43
N TYR A 47 -1.18 5.01 1.74
CA TYR A 47 -1.56 6.24 2.41
C TYR A 47 -0.51 6.65 3.44
N TRP A 48 0.12 7.80 3.20
CA TRP A 48 1.15 8.43 4.02
C TRP A 48 0.60 9.50 4.97
N GLY A 49 -0.63 9.98 4.72
CA GLY A 49 -1.27 11.07 5.47
C GLY A 49 -2.08 11.98 4.55
N ASP A 50 -2.89 12.87 5.13
CA ASP A 50 -3.79 13.73 4.36
C ASP A 50 -2.99 14.63 3.39
N GLY A 51 -3.39 14.64 2.11
CA GLY A 51 -2.76 15.48 1.09
C GLY A 51 -1.32 15.12 0.70
N HIS A 52 -0.78 13.99 1.16
CA HIS A 52 0.57 13.56 0.80
C HIS A 52 0.65 13.16 -0.68
N GLU A 53 1.68 13.63 -1.38
CA GLU A 53 1.84 13.44 -2.84
C GLU A 53 2.04 11.98 -3.26
N ASP A 54 2.66 11.17 -2.39
CA ASP A 54 2.84 9.73 -2.62
C ASP A 54 1.59 8.87 -2.28
N ASN A 55 0.47 9.47 -1.87
CA ASN A 55 -0.78 8.70 -1.73
C ASN A 55 -1.22 8.16 -3.10
N VAL A 56 -1.51 6.87 -3.16
CA VAL A 56 -1.90 6.22 -4.42
C VAL A 56 -3.01 5.20 -4.19
N ALA A 57 -3.91 5.11 -5.16
CA ALA A 57 -4.88 4.03 -5.30
C ALA A 57 -4.90 3.61 -6.77
N ALA A 58 -4.60 2.34 -7.05
CA ALA A 58 -4.42 1.87 -8.41
C ALA A 58 -4.85 0.40 -8.57
N PRO A 59 -5.22 -0.02 -9.79
CA PRO A 59 -5.52 -1.42 -10.08
C PRO A 59 -4.27 -2.28 -9.98
N VAL A 60 -4.46 -3.52 -9.55
CA VAL A 60 -3.39 -4.53 -9.49
C VAL A 60 -2.97 -4.93 -10.91
N SER A 61 -1.66 -5.10 -11.11
CA SER A 61 -1.13 -5.66 -12.36
C SER A 61 -1.33 -7.18 -12.41
N GLY A 62 -1.63 -7.77 -13.58
CA GLY A 62 -1.73 -9.23 -13.71
C GLY A 62 -2.94 -9.84 -12.99
N ALA A 63 -2.75 -10.95 -12.28
CA ALA A 63 -3.85 -11.74 -11.71
C ALA A 63 -4.57 -10.98 -10.57
N PRO A 64 -5.87 -10.65 -10.70
CA PRO A 64 -6.59 -9.84 -9.72
C PRO A 64 -6.98 -10.68 -8.50
N THR A 65 -6.06 -10.86 -7.56
CA THR A 65 -6.30 -11.56 -6.28
C THR A 65 -6.13 -10.61 -5.10
N SER A 66 -6.79 -10.90 -3.98
CA SER A 66 -6.64 -10.09 -2.76
C SER A 66 -5.21 -10.08 -2.26
N ILE A 67 -4.53 -11.23 -2.29
CA ILE A 67 -3.15 -11.38 -1.82
C ILE A 67 -2.21 -10.53 -2.69
N ARG A 68 -2.41 -10.53 -4.01
CA ARG A 68 -1.59 -9.71 -4.91
C ARG A 68 -1.82 -8.23 -4.67
N ALA A 69 -3.05 -7.82 -4.40
CA ALA A 69 -3.36 -6.45 -4.04
C ALA A 69 -2.61 -5.98 -2.79
N GLU A 70 -2.67 -6.76 -1.72
CA GLU A 70 -1.96 -6.45 -0.46
C GLU A 70 -0.44 -6.40 -0.68
N TYR A 71 0.09 -7.35 -1.46
CA TYR A 71 1.51 -7.42 -1.77
C TYR A 71 1.98 -6.22 -2.61
N GLU A 72 1.27 -5.88 -3.69
CA GLU A 72 1.61 -4.72 -4.52
C GLU A 72 1.53 -3.41 -3.72
N ALA A 73 0.56 -3.27 -2.80
CA ALA A 73 0.48 -2.11 -1.90
C ALA A 73 1.76 -1.92 -1.09
N VAL A 74 2.27 -3.00 -0.49
CA VAL A 74 3.50 -2.98 0.31
C VAL A 74 4.74 -2.69 -0.56
N CYS A 75 4.85 -3.30 -1.74
CA CYS A 75 5.96 -3.04 -2.65
C CYS A 75 6.03 -1.57 -3.06
N VAL A 76 4.89 -0.98 -3.45
CA VAL A 76 4.82 0.43 -3.83
C VAL A 76 5.17 1.34 -2.66
N ALA A 77 4.66 1.05 -1.46
CA ALA A 77 5.01 1.82 -0.27
C ALA A 77 6.52 1.78 0.02
N LEU A 78 7.14 0.60 -0.07
CA LEU A 78 8.59 0.46 0.13
C LEU A 78 9.41 1.20 -0.94
N ASP A 79 9.00 1.14 -2.21
CA ASP A 79 9.67 1.84 -3.30
C ASP A 79 9.53 3.37 -3.18
N GLN A 80 8.37 3.87 -2.77
CA GLN A 80 8.17 5.29 -2.44
C GLN A 80 9.07 5.73 -1.29
N ALA A 81 9.20 4.91 -0.24
CA ALA A 81 9.99 5.26 0.93
C ALA A 81 11.51 5.29 0.69
N ARG A 82 11.98 4.65 -0.39
CA ARG A 82 13.39 4.64 -0.80
C ARG A 82 13.78 5.91 -1.56
N LYS A 83 12.82 6.72 -2.00
CA LYS A 83 13.07 8.04 -2.59
C LYS A 83 13.56 9.03 -1.52
#